data_AF-R1GXG3-F1
#
_entry.id   AF-R1GXG3-F1
#
_cell.length_a   1.000
_cell.length_b   1.000
_cell.length_c   1.000
_cell.angle_alpha   90.00
_cell.angle_beta   90.00
_cell.angle_gamma   90.00
#
_symmetry.space_group_name_H-M   'P 1'
#
loop_
_entity.id
_entity.type
_entity.pdbx_description
1 polymer ?
#
loop_
_entity_poly.entity_id
_entity_poly.type
_entity_poly.pdbx_seq_one_letter_code
_entity_poly.pdbx_strand_id
1 'polypeptide(L)'
;MKSGIGLLPLTFDWSQIAYISSPLIAPPWAIINLLASLVFWIYIISPALYYTNTWYSAYLPIQSNSVFDNMAETYNVSKVIDKSNGFQFDPAKYYSYSPLYMPVTYALNMFGLSFATIPALLLWIGLEKRKELKAAFKGALNFKRHLRVEQGSDASVPTWWYLISCAISVALGMFACEYYPVQLRWYGAIFAFVISSVMFVPVTRYGLRDN
;
A
#
# COMPACT_ATOMS: atom_id res chain seq x y z
N MET A 1 -1.71 -14.23 -25.60
CA MET A 1 -0.29 -14.53 -25.27
C MET A 1 0.03 -13.82 -23.95
N LYS A 2 -0.02 -14.53 -22.81
CA LYS A 2 0.21 -13.96 -21.47
C LYS A 2 1.32 -14.75 -20.75
N SER A 3 2.45 -14.95 -21.42
CA SER A 3 3.52 -15.78 -20.87
C SER A 3 4.88 -15.19 -21.25
N GLY A 4 5.33 -14.22 -20.48
CA GLY A 4 6.68 -13.68 -20.54
C GLY A 4 6.90 -12.75 -19.35
N ILE A 5 8.05 -12.89 -18.68
CA ILE A 5 8.43 -12.07 -17.52
C ILE A 5 8.77 -10.62 -17.89
N GLY A 6 8.69 -10.26 -19.19
CA GLY A 6 8.98 -8.92 -19.69
C GLY A 6 10.44 -8.51 -19.49
N LEU A 7 11.41 -9.37 -19.81
CA LEU A 7 12.87 -9.15 -19.57
C LEU A 7 13.43 -7.84 -20.15
N LEU A 8 12.80 -7.30 -21.18
CA LEU A 8 13.18 -6.02 -21.79
C LEU A 8 11.89 -5.28 -22.19
N PRO A 9 11.31 -4.45 -21.29
CA PRO A 9 10.21 -3.58 -21.65
C PRO A 9 10.79 -2.33 -22.34
N LEU A 10 11.35 -2.49 -23.54
CA LEU A 10 11.77 -1.38 -24.37
C LEU A 10 10.53 -0.78 -25.06
N THR A 11 10.19 0.44 -24.69
CA THR A 11 9.16 1.24 -25.34
C THR A 11 9.73 2.62 -25.65
N PHE A 12 9.40 3.14 -26.82
CA PHE A 12 9.75 4.50 -27.25
C PHE A 12 8.58 5.48 -27.07
N ASP A 13 7.48 5.02 -26.47
CA ASP A 13 6.32 5.85 -26.17
C ASP A 13 6.52 6.59 -24.84
N TRP A 14 6.58 7.91 -24.92
CA TRP A 14 6.73 8.78 -23.75
C TRP A 14 5.61 8.59 -22.72
N SER A 15 4.38 8.28 -23.17
CA SER A 15 3.25 8.03 -22.26
C SER A 15 3.44 6.77 -21.41
N GLN A 16 4.10 5.74 -21.97
CA GLN A 16 4.43 4.52 -21.24
C GLN A 16 5.60 4.72 -20.27
N ILE A 17 6.58 5.55 -20.66
CA ILE A 17 7.72 5.90 -19.80
C ILE A 17 7.28 6.75 -18.60
N ALA A 18 6.41 7.73 -18.84
CA ALA A 18 5.93 8.64 -17.80
C ALA A 18 4.82 8.03 -16.92
N TYR A 19 4.36 6.80 -17.20
CA TYR A 19 3.22 6.18 -16.51
C TYR A 19 3.42 6.01 -15.00
N ILE A 20 4.63 5.61 -14.57
CA ILE A 20 4.93 5.33 -13.15
C ILE A 20 5.41 6.61 -12.43
N SER A 21 6.09 7.50 -13.15
CA SER A 21 6.51 8.84 -12.72
C SER A 21 7.37 9.45 -13.83
N SER A 22 7.33 10.78 -14.04
CA SER A 22 8.22 11.44 -14.99
C SER A 22 9.70 11.28 -14.59
N PRO A 23 10.51 10.51 -15.34
CA PRO A 23 11.90 10.24 -14.96
C PRO A 23 12.80 11.49 -15.03
N LEU A 24 12.36 12.57 -15.70
CA LEU A 24 13.10 13.84 -15.73
C LEU A 24 13.16 14.55 -14.38
N ILE A 25 12.15 14.33 -13.52
CA ILE A 25 12.02 15.03 -12.24
C ILE A 25 12.69 14.20 -11.13
N ALA A 26 12.79 12.88 -11.33
CA ALA A 26 13.39 11.98 -10.35
C ALA A 26 14.93 12.08 -10.39
N PRO A 27 15.60 12.17 -9.23
CA PRO A 27 17.05 12.21 -9.20
C PRO A 27 17.66 10.87 -9.71
N PRO A 28 18.81 10.91 -10.40
CA PRO A 28 19.38 9.72 -11.06
C PRO A 28 19.64 8.54 -10.12
N TRP A 29 20.06 8.80 -8.87
CA TRP A 29 20.30 7.74 -7.89
C TRP A 29 19.03 6.96 -7.54
N ALA A 30 17.87 7.62 -7.54
CA ALA A 30 16.60 6.96 -7.25
C ALA A 30 16.18 6.04 -8.40
N ILE A 31 16.45 6.45 -9.64
CA ILE A 31 16.19 5.64 -10.84
C ILE A 31 17.07 4.39 -10.82
N ILE A 32 18.36 4.53 -10.49
CA ILE A 32 19.29 3.39 -10.39
C ILE A 32 18.86 2.42 -9.28
N ASN A 33 18.42 2.93 -8.12
CA ASN A 33 17.90 2.08 -7.03
C ASN A 33 16.64 1.31 -7.44
N LEU A 34 15.72 1.95 -8.16
CA LEU A 34 14.53 1.30 -8.69
C LEU A 34 14.89 0.19 -9.69
N LEU A 35 15.83 0.47 -10.61
CA LEU A 35 16.33 -0.51 -11.56
C LEU A 35 17.01 -1.69 -10.85
N ALA A 36 17.86 -1.43 -9.86
CA ALA A 36 18.51 -2.47 -9.06
C ALA A 36 17.50 -3.35 -8.32
N SER A 37 16.45 -2.75 -7.76
CA SER A 37 15.34 -3.48 -7.13
C SER A 37 14.62 -4.39 -8.12
N LEU A 38 14.32 -3.89 -9.33
CA LEU A 38 13.69 -4.67 -10.39
C LEU A 38 14.56 -5.87 -10.77
N VAL A 39 15.85 -5.67 -11.02
CA VAL A 39 16.78 -6.75 -11.39
C VAL A 39 16.86 -7.79 -10.27
N PHE A 40 16.98 -7.36 -9.02
CA PHE A 40 17.08 -8.25 -7.88
C PHE A 40 15.79 -9.08 -7.67
N TRP A 41 14.63 -8.44 -7.58
CA TRP A 41 13.38 -9.14 -7.27
C TRP A 41 12.79 -9.88 -8.46
N ILE A 42 12.76 -9.27 -9.64
CA ILE A 42 12.09 -9.82 -10.81
C ILE A 42 13.02 -10.73 -11.62
N TYR A 43 14.31 -10.41 -11.76
CA TYR A 43 15.21 -11.22 -12.61
C TYR A 43 15.99 -12.28 -11.85
N ILE A 44 16.26 -12.07 -10.56
CA ILE A 44 17.01 -13.04 -9.75
C ILE A 44 16.03 -13.87 -8.89
N ILE A 45 15.27 -13.22 -8.00
CA ILE A 45 14.45 -13.94 -7.01
C ILE A 45 13.28 -14.67 -7.66
N SER A 46 12.50 -14.01 -8.52
CA SER A 46 11.32 -14.64 -9.12
C SER A 46 11.64 -15.91 -9.93
N PRO A 47 12.66 -15.94 -10.82
CA PRO A 47 13.05 -17.17 -11.50
C PRO A 47 13.63 -18.21 -10.55
N ALA A 48 14.44 -17.81 -9.56
CA ALA A 48 15.00 -18.74 -8.58
C ALA A 48 13.88 -19.50 -7.84
N LEU A 49 12.85 -18.80 -7.38
CA LEU A 49 11.68 -19.40 -6.72
C LEU A 49 10.83 -20.25 -7.67
N TYR A 50 10.68 -19.82 -8.93
CA TYR A 50 9.92 -20.56 -9.93
C TYR A 50 10.59 -21.90 -10.27
N TYR A 51 11.90 -21.91 -10.53
CA TYR A 51 12.64 -23.12 -10.90
C TYR A 51 12.93 -24.06 -9.72
N THR A 52 12.96 -23.54 -8.48
CA THR A 52 13.01 -24.38 -7.26
C THR A 52 11.65 -24.95 -6.87
N ASN A 53 10.60 -24.68 -7.65
CA ASN A 53 9.23 -25.12 -7.41
C ASN A 53 8.70 -24.75 -6.02
N THR A 54 9.12 -23.60 -5.51
CA THR A 54 8.58 -23.08 -4.25
C THR A 54 7.10 -22.74 -4.43
N TRP A 55 6.27 -23.14 -3.46
CA TRP A 55 4.82 -22.94 -3.49
C TRP A 55 4.09 -23.55 -4.70
N TYR A 56 4.64 -24.62 -5.29
CA TYR A 56 4.06 -25.31 -6.46
C TYR A 56 3.91 -24.39 -7.69
N SER A 57 4.70 -23.32 -7.75
CA SER A 57 4.54 -22.29 -8.76
C SER A 57 5.00 -22.71 -10.15
N ALA A 58 5.81 -23.76 -10.27
CA ALA A 58 6.35 -24.22 -11.56
C ALA A 58 5.26 -24.75 -12.51
N TYR A 59 4.10 -25.12 -11.95
CA TYR A 59 2.92 -25.59 -12.70
C TYR A 59 2.01 -24.44 -13.15
N LEU A 60 2.31 -23.20 -12.76
CA LEU A 60 1.52 -22.00 -13.05
C LEU A 60 2.27 -21.10 -14.04
N PRO A 61 1.58 -20.19 -14.75
CA PRO A 61 2.28 -19.16 -15.53
C PRO A 61 3.16 -18.33 -14.61
N ILE A 62 4.41 -18.06 -15.02
CA ILE A 62 5.36 -17.27 -14.22
C ILE A 62 4.82 -15.89 -13.84
N GLN A 63 3.95 -15.33 -14.68
CA GLN A 63 3.29 -14.05 -14.49
C GLN A 63 1.81 -14.13 -14.87
N SER A 64 0.94 -13.84 -13.91
CA SER A 64 -0.49 -13.65 -14.11
C SER A 64 -1.05 -12.82 -12.94
N ASN A 65 -2.09 -12.04 -13.20
CA ASN A 65 -2.84 -11.30 -12.16
C ASN A 65 -3.97 -12.14 -11.56
N SER A 66 -4.12 -13.38 -12.01
CA SER A 66 -5.15 -14.31 -11.54
C SER A 66 -4.55 -15.34 -10.60
N VAL A 67 -5.40 -15.78 -9.67
CA VAL A 67 -5.10 -16.83 -8.68
C VAL A 67 -5.68 -18.14 -9.18
N PHE A 68 -5.03 -19.25 -8.85
CA PHE A 68 -5.34 -20.58 -9.39
C PHE A 68 -5.72 -21.59 -8.30
N ASP A 69 -6.49 -22.59 -8.70
CA ASP A 69 -6.72 -23.81 -7.91
C ASP A 69 -5.69 -24.91 -8.22
N ASN A 70 -5.83 -26.06 -7.57
CA ASN A 70 -4.95 -27.23 -7.76
C ASN A 70 -4.96 -27.80 -9.19
N MET A 71 -5.95 -27.45 -10.02
CA MET A 71 -6.05 -27.89 -11.42
C MET A 71 -5.51 -26.82 -12.39
N ALA A 72 -4.87 -25.77 -11.88
CA ALA A 72 -4.39 -24.61 -12.65
C ALA A 72 -5.51 -23.84 -13.36
N GLU A 73 -6.75 -23.97 -12.89
CA GLU A 73 -7.90 -23.18 -13.33
C GLU A 73 -8.05 -21.92 -12.47
N THR A 74 -8.77 -20.91 -12.99
CA THR A 74 -8.95 -19.65 -12.24
C THR A 74 -9.77 -19.90 -10.97
N TYR A 75 -9.21 -19.51 -9.82
CA TYR A 75 -9.79 -19.80 -8.51
C TYR A 75 -11.18 -19.18 -8.33
N ASN A 76 -12.19 -20.03 -8.07
CA ASN A 76 -13.55 -19.55 -7.87
C ASN A 76 -13.81 -19.18 -6.40
N VAL A 77 -13.71 -17.89 -6.09
CA VAL A 77 -13.91 -17.34 -4.74
C VAL A 77 -15.30 -17.62 -4.18
N SER A 78 -16.33 -17.74 -5.04
CA SER A 78 -17.71 -18.00 -4.58
C SER A 78 -17.89 -19.41 -3.99
N LYS A 79 -16.97 -20.35 -4.24
CA LYS A 79 -17.02 -21.69 -3.65
C LYS A 79 -16.51 -21.73 -2.21
N VAL A 80 -15.73 -20.74 -1.80
CA VAL A 80 -15.08 -20.69 -0.48
C VAL A 80 -15.65 -19.60 0.41
N ILE A 81 -16.15 -18.52 -0.19
CA ILE A 81 -16.82 -17.44 0.52
C ILE A 81 -18.33 -17.60 0.36
N ASP A 82 -19.02 -17.77 1.49
CA ASP A 82 -20.46 -17.88 1.46
C ASP A 82 -21.12 -16.49 1.37
N LYS A 83 -21.85 -16.25 0.28
CA LYS A 83 -22.62 -15.02 0.10
C LYS A 83 -23.80 -14.94 1.07
N SER A 84 -24.32 -16.07 1.53
CA SER A 84 -25.48 -16.13 2.44
C SER A 84 -25.13 -15.74 3.88
N ASN A 85 -23.89 -15.99 4.32
CA ASN A 85 -23.40 -15.67 5.66
C ASN A 85 -22.50 -14.42 5.70
N GLY A 86 -22.83 -13.39 4.91
CA GLY A 86 -22.14 -12.09 5.00
C GLY A 86 -20.68 -12.11 4.54
N PHE A 87 -20.37 -12.86 3.48
CA PHE A 87 -19.02 -12.99 2.92
C PHE A 87 -17.98 -13.54 3.90
N GLN A 88 -18.40 -14.39 4.84
CA GLN A 88 -17.47 -15.06 5.75
C GLN A 88 -16.72 -16.20 5.06
N PHE A 89 -15.46 -16.34 5.44
CA PHE A 89 -14.59 -17.42 4.98
C PHE A 89 -14.92 -18.71 5.72
N ASP A 90 -15.27 -19.76 4.97
CA ASP A 90 -15.54 -21.09 5.53
C ASP A 90 -14.32 -22.00 5.32
N PRO A 91 -13.61 -22.38 6.41
CA PRO A 91 -12.44 -23.25 6.30
C PRO A 91 -12.79 -24.64 5.79
N ALA A 92 -13.97 -25.19 6.09
CA ALA A 92 -14.35 -26.52 5.63
C ALA A 92 -14.52 -26.53 4.10
N LYS A 93 -15.15 -25.49 3.55
CA LYS A 93 -15.27 -25.31 2.09
C LYS A 93 -13.91 -25.11 1.41
N TYR A 94 -13.01 -24.36 2.04
CA TYR A 94 -11.65 -24.17 1.55
C TYR A 94 -10.89 -25.50 1.40
N TYR A 95 -10.88 -26.33 2.46
CA TYR A 95 -10.23 -27.64 2.41
C TYR A 95 -10.89 -28.61 1.42
N SER A 96 -12.21 -28.51 1.21
CA SER A 96 -12.94 -29.35 0.26
C SER A 96 -12.73 -28.96 -1.20
N TYR A 97 -12.50 -27.67 -1.49
CA TYR A 97 -12.36 -27.16 -2.85
C TYR A 97 -10.90 -27.29 -3.32
N SER A 98 -10.00 -26.48 -2.76
CA SER A 98 -8.58 -26.51 -3.07
C SER A 98 -7.85 -25.46 -2.22
N PRO A 99 -6.59 -25.72 -1.82
CA PRO A 99 -5.67 -24.66 -1.46
C PRO A 99 -5.52 -23.62 -2.57
N LEU A 100 -5.19 -22.40 -2.18
CA LEU A 100 -5.01 -21.28 -3.09
C LEU A 100 -3.57 -21.26 -3.62
N TYR A 101 -3.39 -21.29 -4.94
CA TYR A 101 -2.09 -21.25 -5.59
C TYR A 101 -1.91 -19.96 -6.40
N MET A 102 -0.76 -19.33 -6.27
CA MET A 102 -0.48 -18.05 -6.92
C MET A 102 0.83 -18.11 -7.72
N PRO A 103 0.89 -17.42 -8.87
CA PRO A 103 2.15 -17.17 -9.57
C PRO A 103 3.18 -16.51 -8.65
N VAL A 104 4.46 -16.87 -8.80
CA VAL A 104 5.57 -16.32 -7.99
C VAL A 104 5.64 -14.80 -8.09
N THR A 105 5.57 -14.26 -9.31
CA THR A 105 5.65 -12.80 -9.52
C THR A 105 4.49 -12.05 -8.88
N TYR A 106 3.29 -12.64 -8.86
CA TYR A 106 2.12 -12.08 -8.19
C TYR A 106 2.30 -12.12 -6.67
N ALA A 107 2.71 -13.27 -6.13
CA ALA A 107 2.98 -13.45 -4.71
C ALA A 107 4.02 -12.45 -4.19
N LEU A 108 5.13 -12.29 -4.91
CA LEU A 108 6.21 -11.37 -4.54
C LEU A 108 5.80 -9.90 -4.65
N ASN A 109 5.20 -9.46 -5.76
CA ASN A 109 4.90 -8.04 -5.97
C ASN A 109 3.74 -7.55 -5.10
N MET A 110 2.61 -8.28 -5.11
CA MET A 110 1.39 -7.83 -4.42
C MET A 110 1.44 -8.06 -2.91
N PHE A 111 2.08 -9.14 -2.45
CA PHE A 111 2.11 -9.44 -1.01
C PHE A 111 3.49 -9.15 -0.43
N GLY A 112 4.54 -9.80 -0.92
CA GLY A 112 5.89 -9.66 -0.35
C GLY A 112 6.37 -8.20 -0.29
N LEU A 113 6.47 -7.55 -1.45
CA LEU A 113 7.04 -6.21 -1.57
C LEU A 113 6.12 -5.13 -0.99
N SER A 114 4.81 -5.29 -1.15
CA SER A 114 3.82 -4.36 -0.60
C SER A 114 3.82 -4.38 0.94
N PHE A 115 3.89 -5.56 1.55
CA PHE A 115 4.04 -5.67 3.01
C PHE A 115 5.40 -5.20 3.50
N ALA A 116 6.47 -5.34 2.71
CA ALA A 116 7.79 -4.82 3.07
C ALA A 116 7.88 -3.28 2.98
N THR A 117 7.09 -2.66 2.11
CA THR A 117 7.16 -1.21 1.86
C THR A 117 6.75 -0.38 3.08
N ILE A 118 5.68 -0.78 3.78
CA ILE A 118 5.17 -0.06 4.97
C ILE A 118 6.23 0.01 6.10
N PRO A 119 6.79 -1.11 6.59
CA PRO A 119 7.82 -1.08 7.62
C PRO A 119 9.12 -0.47 7.11
N ALA A 120 9.51 -0.67 5.84
CA ALA A 120 10.68 -0.03 5.26
C ALA A 120 10.56 1.51 5.28
N LEU A 121 9.38 2.04 4.93
CA LEU A 121 9.09 3.47 5.00
C LEU A 121 9.15 3.98 6.44
N LEU A 122 8.53 3.27 7.38
CA LEU A 122 8.56 3.61 8.81
C LEU A 122 10.00 3.65 9.35
N LEU A 123 10.80 2.64 9.02
CA LEU A 123 12.21 2.57 9.41
C LEU A 123 13.02 3.71 8.78
N TRP A 124 12.83 3.98 7.50
CA TRP A 124 13.53 5.05 6.80
C TRP A 124 13.21 6.42 7.39
N ILE A 125 11.92 6.73 7.61
CA ILE A 125 11.49 7.97 8.29
C ILE A 125 12.09 8.03 9.71
N GLY A 126 12.04 6.92 10.43
CA GLY A 126 12.56 6.81 11.79
C GLY A 126 14.06 7.05 11.90
N LEU A 127 14.85 6.60 10.92
CA LEU A 127 16.31 6.75 10.91
C LEU A 127 16.75 8.11 10.38
N GLU A 128 16.26 8.47 9.19
CA GLU A 128 16.70 9.65 8.45
C GLU A 128 16.12 10.93 9.05
N LYS A 129 14.82 10.91 9.35
CA LYS A 129 14.07 12.10 9.77
C LYS A 129 13.86 12.20 11.28
N ARG A 130 14.60 11.42 12.08
CA ARG A 130 14.50 11.39 13.55
C ARG A 130 14.51 12.75 14.23
N LYS A 131 15.35 13.69 13.76
CA LYS A 131 15.47 15.03 14.37
C LYS A 131 14.24 15.88 14.08
N GLU A 132 13.75 15.82 12.84
CA GLU A 132 12.57 16.52 12.39
C GLU A 132 11.31 15.95 13.03
N LEU A 133 11.24 14.61 13.17
CA LEU A 133 10.18 13.90 13.88
C LEU A 133 10.13 14.33 15.35
N LYS A 134 11.27 14.36 16.05
CA LYS A 134 11.34 14.86 17.44
C LYS A 134 10.90 16.32 17.55
N ALA A 135 11.31 17.17 16.61
CA ALA A 135 10.87 18.56 16.55
C ALA A 135 9.36 18.69 16.22
N ALA A 136 8.81 17.77 15.43
CA ALA A 136 7.40 17.74 15.05
C ALA A 136 6.53 17.31 16.22
N PHE A 137 6.90 16.25 16.91
CA PHE A 137 6.25 15.82 18.15
C PHE A 137 6.33 16.90 19.23
N LYS A 138 7.49 17.52 19.44
CA LYS A 138 7.64 18.61 20.41
C LYS A 138 6.84 19.86 20.02
N GLY A 139 6.68 20.13 18.72
CA GLY A 139 5.82 21.21 18.20
C GLY A 139 4.33 20.90 18.35
N ALA A 140 3.91 19.67 18.08
CA ALA A 140 2.54 19.17 18.23
C ALA A 140 2.11 19.15 19.71
N LEU A 141 3.01 18.87 20.65
CA LEU A 141 2.73 19.04 22.09
C LEU A 141 2.56 20.52 22.48
N ASN A 142 3.19 21.44 21.74
CA ASN A 142 3.05 22.89 21.90
C ASN A 142 1.93 23.49 21.02
N PHE A 143 0.95 22.68 20.58
CA PHE A 143 -0.17 23.07 19.70
C PHE A 143 -0.92 24.34 20.16
N LYS A 144 -0.96 24.61 21.47
CA LYS A 144 -1.52 25.86 22.03
C LYS A 144 -0.83 27.14 21.52
N ARG A 145 0.42 27.08 21.06
CA ARG A 145 1.20 28.26 20.67
C ARG A 145 1.14 28.56 19.17
N HIS A 146 0.96 27.55 18.30
CA HIS A 146 0.78 27.77 16.86
C HIS A 146 -0.62 28.27 16.50
N LEU A 147 -1.65 27.82 17.23
CA LEU A 147 -3.02 28.40 17.13
C LEU A 147 -3.08 29.90 17.47
N ARG A 148 -2.08 30.41 18.20
CA ARG A 148 -2.01 31.81 18.63
C ARG A 148 -1.17 32.69 17.69
N VAL A 149 -0.36 32.08 16.81
CA VAL A 149 0.56 32.80 15.91
C VAL A 149 -0.04 32.96 14.51
N GLU A 150 -0.88 32.03 14.04
CA GLU A 150 -1.62 32.17 12.77
C GLU A 150 -2.79 33.18 12.83
N GLN A 151 -3.06 33.78 14.00
CA GLN A 151 -4.07 34.83 14.16
C GLN A 151 -3.59 36.23 13.74
N GLY A 152 -2.37 36.37 13.22
CA GLY A 152 -1.86 37.62 12.70
C GLY A 152 -1.37 37.47 11.26
N SER A 153 -2.26 37.56 10.27
CA SER A 153 -2.10 38.46 9.11
C SER A 153 -3.01 38.13 7.92
N ASP A 154 -3.60 36.94 7.79
CA ASP A 154 -4.52 36.64 6.68
C ASP A 154 -5.71 35.82 7.20
N ALA A 155 -6.90 36.07 6.65
CA ALA A 155 -8.18 35.52 7.10
C ALA A 155 -8.20 33.98 7.09
N SER A 156 -7.69 33.37 8.16
CA SER A 156 -7.65 31.93 8.35
C SER A 156 -9.03 31.44 8.83
N VAL A 157 -9.59 30.49 8.09
CA VAL A 157 -10.88 29.85 8.43
C VAL A 157 -10.81 29.31 9.87
N PRO A 158 -11.86 29.49 10.70
CA PRO A 158 -11.81 29.09 12.11
C PRO A 158 -11.45 27.60 12.27
N THR A 159 -10.53 27.30 13.17
CA THR A 159 -10.00 25.94 13.40
C THR A 159 -11.09 24.89 13.68
N TRP A 160 -12.22 25.32 14.25
CA TRP A 160 -13.39 24.48 14.50
C TRP A 160 -13.99 23.86 13.23
N TRP A 161 -13.89 24.52 12.07
CA TRP A 161 -14.34 23.94 10.80
C TRP A 161 -13.54 22.68 10.43
N TYR A 162 -12.22 22.67 10.67
CA TYR A 162 -11.38 21.51 10.43
C TYR A 162 -11.65 20.38 11.43
N LEU A 163 -11.94 20.71 12.70
CA LEU A 163 -12.29 19.70 13.70
C LEU A 163 -13.66 19.08 13.40
N ILE A 164 -14.64 19.88 12.98
CA ILE A 164 -15.98 19.40 12.60
C ILE A 164 -15.90 18.54 11.34
N SER A 165 -15.17 18.96 10.29
CA SER A 165 -15.03 18.17 9.06
C SER A 165 -14.29 16.84 9.32
N CYS A 166 -13.29 16.86 10.21
CA CYS A 166 -12.61 15.65 10.66
C CYS A 166 -13.57 14.72 11.42
N ALA A 167 -14.35 15.24 12.36
CA ALA A 167 -15.32 14.47 13.12
C ALA A 167 -16.41 13.84 12.22
N ILE A 168 -16.94 14.61 11.25
CA ILE A 168 -17.89 14.12 10.25
C ILE A 168 -17.27 13.00 9.41
N SER A 169 -16.03 13.17 8.95
CA SER A 169 -15.33 12.15 8.14
C SER A 169 -15.11 10.85 8.91
N VAL A 170 -14.72 10.93 10.19
CA VAL A 170 -14.55 9.74 11.06
C VAL A 170 -15.90 9.07 11.32
N ALA A 171 -16.96 9.86 11.58
CA ALA A 171 -18.30 9.33 11.79
C ALA A 171 -18.85 8.60 10.56
N LEU A 172 -18.68 9.18 9.37
CA LEU A 172 -19.05 8.55 8.10
C LEU A 172 -18.24 7.27 7.86
N GLY A 173 -16.93 7.28 8.17
CA GLY A 173 -16.08 6.09 8.07
C GLY A 173 -16.54 4.96 9.00
N MET A 174 -16.83 5.27 10.26
CA MET A 174 -17.36 4.29 11.22
C MET A 174 -18.74 3.76 10.80
N PHE A 175 -19.62 4.66 10.34
CA PHE A 175 -20.94 4.28 9.84
C PHE A 175 -20.83 3.35 8.62
N ALA A 176 -19.93 3.63 7.68
CA ALA A 176 -19.73 2.78 6.51
C ALA A 176 -19.23 1.38 6.91
N CYS A 177 -18.32 1.28 7.88
CA CYS A 177 -17.82 -0.01 8.38
C CYS A 177 -18.89 -0.85 9.11
N GLU A 178 -19.84 -0.20 9.80
CA GLU A 178 -20.89 -0.90 10.54
C GLU A 178 -22.12 -1.20 9.68
N TYR A 179 -22.46 -0.31 8.75
CA TYR A 179 -23.64 -0.43 7.89
C TYR A 179 -23.44 -1.47 6.79
N TYR A 180 -22.26 -1.52 6.16
CA TYR A 180 -21.95 -2.56 5.20
C TYR A 180 -21.43 -3.80 5.94
N PRO A 181 -21.80 -5.03 5.52
CA PRO A 181 -21.32 -6.28 6.11
C PRO A 181 -19.85 -6.53 5.74
N VAL A 182 -18.97 -5.60 6.13
CA VAL A 182 -17.53 -5.69 6.02
C VAL A 182 -17.04 -6.35 7.29
N GLN A 183 -16.10 -7.29 7.18
CA GLN A 183 -15.52 -7.99 8.33
C GLN A 183 -14.73 -7.07 9.30
N LEU A 184 -14.60 -5.78 8.95
CA LEU A 184 -13.85 -4.78 9.70
C LEU A 184 -14.81 -3.98 10.60
N ARG A 185 -14.67 -4.17 11.91
CA ARG A 185 -15.45 -3.45 12.94
C ARG A 185 -15.00 -1.98 13.07
N TRP A 186 -15.80 -1.16 13.74
CA TRP A 186 -15.57 0.29 13.95
C TRP A 186 -14.17 0.68 14.43
N TYR A 187 -13.52 -0.12 15.28
CA TYR A 187 -12.17 0.17 15.76
C TYR A 187 -11.11 0.13 14.65
N GLY A 188 -11.36 -0.63 13.57
CA GLY A 188 -10.47 -0.68 12.41
C GLY A 188 -10.41 0.65 11.66
N ALA A 189 -11.54 1.36 11.57
CA ALA A 189 -11.59 2.70 10.98
C ALA A 189 -10.73 3.68 11.81
N ILE A 190 -10.88 3.67 13.14
CA ILE A 190 -10.09 4.52 14.03
C ILE A 190 -8.59 4.21 13.89
N PHE A 191 -8.23 2.93 13.86
CA PHE A 191 -6.83 2.51 13.68
C PHE A 191 -6.23 3.02 12.36
N ALA A 192 -7.00 2.94 11.25
CA ALA A 192 -6.57 3.48 9.96
C ALA A 192 -6.36 5.01 10.01
N PHE A 193 -7.26 5.75 10.66
CA PHE A 193 -7.10 7.20 10.87
C PHE A 193 -5.85 7.54 11.70
N VAL A 194 -5.53 6.74 12.72
CA VAL A 194 -4.32 6.93 13.53
C VAL A 194 -3.07 6.70 12.68
N ILE A 195 -3.01 5.62 11.90
CA ILE A 195 -1.86 5.35 11.01
C ILE A 195 -1.70 6.49 9.99
N SER A 196 -2.80 6.93 9.37
CA SER A 196 -2.78 8.02 8.40
C SER A 196 -2.27 9.32 9.02
N SER A 197 -2.74 9.65 10.23
CA SER A 197 -2.29 10.84 10.96
C SER A 197 -0.79 10.81 11.25
N VAL A 198 -0.25 9.65 11.67
CA VAL A 198 1.19 9.48 11.92
C VAL A 198 2.00 9.64 10.63
N MET A 199 1.51 9.11 9.51
CA MET A 199 2.15 9.24 8.19
C MET A 199 2.09 10.66 7.62
N PHE A 200 1.11 11.48 8.04
CA PHE A 200 0.91 12.83 7.52
C PHE A 200 1.86 13.87 8.14
N VAL A 201 2.25 13.68 9.41
CA VAL A 201 3.12 14.62 10.16
C VAL A 201 4.44 14.96 9.45
N PRO A 202 5.17 14.01 8.86
CA PRO A 202 6.35 14.32 8.06
C PRO A 202 6.03 15.17 6.83
N VAL A 203 4.96 14.83 6.10
CA VAL A 203 4.61 15.45 4.80
C VAL A 203 4.35 16.95 4.93
N THR A 204 3.60 17.37 5.95
CA THR A 204 3.20 18.78 6.11
C THR A 204 4.37 19.72 6.39
N ARG A 205 5.47 19.22 6.95
CA ARG A 205 6.64 20.07 7.25
C ARG A 205 7.60 20.25 6.07
N TYR A 206 7.59 19.36 5.09
CA TYR A 206 8.43 19.52 3.90
C TYR A 206 7.89 20.60 2.95
N GLY A 207 6.57 20.69 2.78
CA GLY A 207 5.95 21.68 1.90
C GLY A 207 6.16 23.15 2.31
N LEU A 208 6.60 23.41 3.54
CA LEU A 208 6.83 24.77 4.07
C LEU A 208 8.31 25.22 3.98
N ARG A 209 9.23 24.36 3.55
CA ARG A 209 10.66 24.70 3.47
C ARG A 209 11.12 25.11 2.06
N ASP A 210 10.30 24.83 1.06
CA ASP A 210 10.62 25.08 -0.35
C ASP A 210 9.87 26.30 -0.95
N ASN A 211 9.20 27.10 -0.10
CA ASN A 211 8.71 28.46 -0.40
C ASN A 211 9.46 29.47 0.48
#